data_AF-T1CL19-F1
#
_entry.id   AF-T1CL19-F1
#
_cell.length_a   1.000
_cell.length_b   1.000
_cell.length_c   1.000
_cell.angle_alpha   90.00
_cell.angle_beta   90.00
_cell.angle_gamma   90.00
#
_symmetry.space_group_name_H-M   'P 1'
#
loop_
_entity.id
_entity.type
_entity.pdbx_description
1 polymer ?
#
loop_
_entity_poly.entity_id
_entity_poly.type
_entity_poly.pdbx_seq_one_letter_code
_entity_poly.pdbx_strand_id
1 'polypeptide(L)'
;MHVAILEKDKCHPKKCNHECRYYCPPVRSGIPTIEFPEENAQPVITESLCIGCGICVKRCPFNAIKIITLPDELNKEVFHQYGENSFRLYFYPTLSKGHVTSILGQNGTGKTTALNILSGLTIPNFGKYDGPGDKDLVL
;
A
#
# COMPACT_ATOMS: atom_id res chain seq x y z
N MET A 1 -0.38 3.83 -3.03
CA MET A 1 0.31 3.29 -4.24
C MET A 1 -0.42 2.04 -4.72
N HIS A 2 -0.48 1.77 -6.03
CA HIS A 2 -1.16 0.57 -6.56
C HIS A 2 -0.20 -0.27 -7.41
N VAL A 3 -0.31 -1.59 -7.28
CA VAL A 3 0.41 -2.58 -8.09
C VAL A 3 -0.60 -3.24 -9.02
N ALA A 4 -0.32 -3.23 -10.31
CA ALA A 4 -1.16 -3.85 -11.32
C ALA A 4 -0.53 -5.17 -11.78
N ILE A 5 -1.24 -6.27 -11.54
CA ILE A 5 -0.79 -7.62 -11.91
C ILE A 5 -1.69 -8.14 -13.03
N LEU A 6 -1.07 -8.63 -14.10
CA LEU A 6 -1.74 -9.32 -15.20
C LEU A 6 -1.38 -10.82 -15.18
N GLU A 7 -2.38 -11.67 -14.99
CA GLU A 7 -2.26 -13.12 -15.15
C GLU A 7 -2.33 -13.48 -16.64
N LYS A 8 -1.17 -13.49 -17.30
CA LYS A 8 -1.04 -13.68 -18.76
C LYS A 8 -1.74 -14.95 -19.26
N ASP A 9 -1.73 -16.02 -18.49
CA ASP A 9 -2.33 -17.31 -18.87
C ASP A 9 -3.86 -17.25 -18.96
N LYS A 10 -4.49 -16.36 -18.18
CA LYS A 10 -5.95 -16.14 -18.20
C LYS A 10 -6.36 -15.05 -19.17
N CYS A 11 -5.45 -14.13 -19.50
CA CYS A 11 -5.76 -13.05 -20.39
C CYS A 11 -5.79 -13.54 -21.84
N HIS A 12 -6.97 -13.49 -22.46
CA HIS A 12 -7.15 -13.84 -23.87
C HIS A 12 -7.69 -12.64 -24.68
N PRO A 13 -6.81 -11.71 -25.10
CA PRO A 13 -7.19 -10.52 -25.87
C PRO A 13 -8.04 -10.83 -27.12
N LYS A 14 -7.72 -11.91 -27.84
CA LYS A 14 -8.47 -12.39 -29.02
C LYS A 14 -9.94 -12.74 -28.74
N LYS A 15 -10.29 -12.98 -27.47
CA LYS A 15 -11.62 -13.43 -27.03
C LYS A 15 -12.31 -12.40 -26.14
N CYS A 16 -11.74 -11.20 -25.96
CA CYS A 16 -12.39 -10.10 -25.26
C CYS A 16 -12.39 -8.84 -26.13
N ASN A 17 -13.35 -7.94 -25.89
CA ASN A 17 -13.46 -6.70 -26.64
C ASN A 17 -12.58 -5.58 -26.04
N HIS A 18 -11.38 -5.92 -25.55
CA HIS A 18 -10.48 -4.99 -24.84
C HIS A 18 -11.16 -4.21 -23.71
N GLU A 19 -12.08 -4.87 -22.98
CA GLU A 19 -12.91 -4.23 -21.95
C GLU A 19 -12.10 -3.47 -20.89
N CYS A 20 -10.92 -3.98 -20.54
CA CYS A 20 -10.02 -3.31 -19.61
C CYS A 20 -9.59 -1.92 -20.09
N ARG A 21 -9.26 -1.75 -21.37
CA ARG A 21 -8.91 -0.45 -21.97
C ARG A 21 -10.16 0.40 -22.17
N TYR A 22 -11.23 -0.19 -22.71
CA TYR A 22 -12.46 0.53 -23.05
C TYR A 22 -13.12 1.17 -21.83
N TYR A 23 -13.18 0.46 -20.70
CA TYR A 23 -13.81 0.96 -19.47
C TYR A 23 -12.86 1.69 -18.51
N CYS A 24 -11.55 1.75 -18.78
CA CYS A 24 -10.58 2.42 -17.91
C CYS A 24 -10.82 3.94 -17.91
N PRO A 25 -11.16 4.58 -16.76
CA PRO A 25 -11.45 6.01 -16.74
C PRO A 25 -10.27 6.88 -17.20
N PRO A 26 -9.02 6.66 -16.73
CA PRO A 26 -7.85 7.37 -17.27
C PRO A 26 -7.72 7.27 -18.80
N VAL A 27 -7.91 6.08 -19.39
CA VAL A 27 -7.85 5.90 -20.85
C VAL A 27 -8.94 6.68 -21.55
N ARG A 28 -10.17 6.68 -21.02
CA ARG A 28 -11.27 7.48 -21.56
C ARG A 28 -11.01 8.99 -21.46
N SER A 29 -10.20 9.40 -20.49
CA SER A 29 -9.71 10.78 -20.35
C SER A 29 -8.48 11.10 -21.21
N GLY A 30 -8.05 10.18 -22.09
CA GLY A 30 -6.91 10.37 -22.98
C GLY A 30 -5.54 10.01 -22.38
N ILE A 31 -5.50 9.44 -21.17
CA ILE A 31 -4.28 9.03 -20.50
C ILE A 31 -3.97 7.57 -20.87
N PRO A 32 -2.79 7.24 -21.44
CA PRO A 32 -2.44 5.89 -21.89
C PRO A 32 -2.10 4.95 -20.71
N THR A 33 -3.08 4.67 -19.85
CA THR A 33 -2.90 3.82 -18.66
C THR A 33 -2.90 2.34 -18.98
N ILE A 34 -3.65 1.93 -20.00
CA ILE A 34 -3.72 0.53 -20.46
C ILE A 34 -3.52 0.53 -21.98
N GLU A 35 -2.42 -0.07 -22.42
CA GLU A 35 -2.03 -0.12 -23.82
C GLU A 35 -1.89 -1.56 -24.30
N PHE A 36 -2.21 -1.76 -25.58
CA PHE A 36 -2.04 -3.04 -26.27
C PHE A 36 -0.98 -2.80 -27.35
N PRO A 37 0.23 -3.40 -27.23
CA PRO A 37 1.29 -3.21 -28.22
C PRO A 37 0.88 -3.62 -29.64
N GLU A 38 0.06 -4.67 -29.72
CA GLU A 38 -0.63 -5.13 -30.92
C GLU A 38 -2.07 -5.46 -30.54
N GLU A 39 -2.98 -5.45 -31.51
CA GLU A 39 -4.42 -5.66 -31.27
C GLU A 39 -4.69 -6.96 -30.47
N ASN A 40 -3.93 -8.03 -30.71
CA ASN A 40 -4.13 -9.30 -30.02
C ASN A 40 -3.07 -9.61 -28.94
N ALA A 41 -2.16 -8.68 -28.67
CA ALA A 41 -1.12 -8.85 -27.66
C ALA A 41 -1.66 -8.66 -26.24
N GLN A 42 -0.87 -9.10 -25.25
CA GLN A 42 -1.17 -8.88 -23.84
C GLN A 42 -1.13 -7.37 -23.53
N PRO A 43 -2.09 -6.85 -22.73
CA PRO A 43 -2.07 -5.46 -22.33
C PRO A 43 -0.92 -5.15 -21.38
N VAL A 44 -0.43 -3.91 -21.44
CA VAL A 44 0.48 -3.32 -20.46
C VAL A 44 -0.30 -2.28 -19.66
N ILE A 45 -0.27 -2.40 -18.33
CA ILE A 45 -0.91 -1.45 -17.42
C ILE A 45 0.19 -0.60 -16.77
N THR A 46 0.18 0.70 -17.04
CA THR A 46 1.16 1.64 -16.49
C THR A 46 0.71 2.06 -15.08
N GLU A 47 1.37 1.53 -14.06
CA GLU A 47 1.00 1.73 -12.64
C GLU A 47 0.99 3.20 -12.20
N SER A 48 1.93 4.01 -12.70
CA SER A 48 2.02 5.44 -12.38
C SER A 48 0.84 6.27 -12.90
N LEU A 49 0.13 5.78 -13.91
CA LEU A 49 -1.06 6.40 -14.47
C LEU A 49 -2.35 5.77 -13.93
N CYS A 50 -2.23 4.64 -13.24
CA CYS A 50 -3.35 3.89 -12.69
C CYS A 50 -3.82 4.49 -11.36
N ILE A 51 -5.04 5.01 -11.34
CA ILE A 51 -5.68 5.55 -10.13
C ILE A 51 -6.21 4.48 -9.17
N GLY A 52 -5.93 3.19 -9.41
CA GLY A 52 -6.35 2.11 -8.52
C GLY A 52 -7.86 1.81 -8.47
N CYS A 53 -8.68 2.37 -9.36
CA CYS A 53 -10.15 2.29 -9.29
C CYS A 53 -10.76 0.87 -9.41
N GLY A 54 -10.01 -0.10 -9.94
CA GLY A 54 -10.44 -1.51 -10.05
C GLY A 54 -11.52 -1.81 -11.10
N ILE A 55 -11.90 -0.86 -11.98
CA ILE A 55 -12.92 -1.10 -13.02
C ILE A 55 -12.46 -2.17 -14.03
N CYS A 56 -11.20 -2.14 -14.44
CA CYS A 56 -10.62 -3.13 -15.36
C CYS A 56 -10.63 -4.56 -14.77
N VAL A 57 -10.52 -4.69 -13.45
CA VAL A 57 -10.65 -5.98 -12.74
C VAL A 57 -12.07 -6.52 -12.90
N LYS A 58 -13.08 -5.68 -12.60
CA LYS A 58 -14.50 -6.07 -12.67
C LYS A 58 -15.02 -6.34 -14.08
N ARG A 59 -14.44 -5.68 -15.09
CA ARG A 59 -14.83 -5.79 -16.50
C ARG A 59 -14.02 -6.83 -17.26
N CYS A 60 -13.00 -7.45 -16.68
CA CYS A 60 -12.28 -8.50 -17.37
C CYS A 60 -13.13 -9.78 -17.41
N PRO A 61 -13.59 -10.28 -18.58
CA PRO A 61 -14.40 -11.49 -18.65
C PRO A 61 -13.64 -12.76 -18.18
N PHE A 62 -12.31 -12.68 -18.11
CA PHE A 62 -11.44 -13.77 -17.68
C PHE A 62 -10.86 -13.60 -16.26
N ASN A 63 -11.22 -12.52 -15.55
CA ASN A 63 -10.64 -12.18 -14.24
C ASN A 63 -9.09 -12.21 -14.23
N ALA A 64 -8.47 -11.75 -15.32
CA ALA A 64 -7.01 -11.83 -15.53
C ALA A 64 -6.22 -10.65 -14.94
N ILE A 65 -6.89 -9.62 -14.44
CA ILE A 65 -6.25 -8.40 -13.91
C ILE A 65 -6.49 -8.34 -12.41
N LYS A 66 -5.44 -8.03 -11.64
CA LYS A 66 -5.53 -7.71 -10.22
C LYS A 66 -4.91 -6.34 -10.00
N ILE A 67 -5.62 -5.48 -9.26
CA ILE A 67 -5.08 -4.21 -8.77
C ILE A 67 -4.96 -4.34 -7.26
N ILE A 68 -3.73 -4.32 -6.75
CA ILE A 68 -3.45 -4.34 -5.32
C ILE A 68 -3.12 -2.92 -4.92
N THR A 69 -4.01 -2.30 -4.14
CA THR A 69 -3.64 -1.07 -3.43
C THR A 69 -2.70 -1.46 -2.31
N LEU A 70 -1.42 -1.10 -2.45
CA LEU A 70 -0.49 -1.19 -1.34
C LEU A 70 -0.98 -0.22 -0.25
N PRO A 71 -0.91 -0.63 1.04
CA PRO A 71 -1.29 0.25 2.12
C PRO A 71 -0.39 1.49 2.12
N ASP A 72 -0.95 2.55 1.55
CA ASP A 72 -0.81 3.92 2.04
C ASP A 72 -1.15 3.91 3.54
N GLU A 73 -0.54 4.80 4.33
CA GLU A 73 -0.59 4.89 5.79
C GLU A 73 -1.97 4.66 6.49
N LEU A 74 -3.08 4.72 5.76
CA LEU A 74 -4.46 4.64 6.26
C LEU A 74 -4.90 3.30 6.92
N ASN A 75 -4.22 2.18 6.67
CA ASN A 75 -4.64 0.86 7.20
C ASN A 75 -3.79 0.35 8.36
N LYS A 76 -2.90 1.17 8.91
CA LYS A 76 -2.02 0.78 10.01
C LYS A 76 -2.47 1.47 11.28
N GLU A 77 -2.68 0.69 12.34
CA GLU A 77 -2.90 1.25 13.67
C GLU A 77 -1.70 2.14 14.02
N VAL A 78 -1.98 3.39 14.37
CA VAL A 78 -0.94 4.31 14.81
C VAL A 78 -0.54 3.87 16.20
N PHE A 79 0.73 3.55 16.38
CA PHE A 79 1.29 3.18 17.67
C PHE A 79 1.65 4.43 18.51
N HIS A 80 2.22 5.44 17.85
CA HIS A 80 2.49 6.73 18.49
C HIS A 80 2.43 7.88 17.48
N GLN A 81 1.90 9.03 17.90
CA GLN A 81 1.84 10.27 17.12
C GLN A 81 2.22 11.46 17.99
N TYR A 82 3.08 12.36 17.50
CA TYR A 82 3.57 13.49 18.31
C TYR A 82 2.61 14.68 18.37
N GLY A 83 1.60 14.74 17.50
CA GLY A 83 0.71 15.88 17.31
C GLY A 83 -0.06 15.81 16.01
N GLU A 84 -0.96 16.76 15.78
CA GLU A 84 -1.71 16.88 14.53
C GLU A 84 -0.75 17.04 13.33
N ASN A 85 -0.98 16.27 12.26
CA ASN A 85 -0.14 16.28 11.04
C ASN A 85 1.37 16.05 11.26
N SER A 86 1.73 15.47 12.39
CA SER A 86 3.12 15.15 12.73
C SER A 86 3.49 13.71 12.37
N PHE A 87 4.74 13.35 12.64
CA PHE A 87 5.24 11.99 12.48
C PHE A 87 4.39 10.98 13.26
N ARG A 88 4.11 9.84 12.60
CA ARG A 88 3.37 8.71 13.15
C ARG A 88 4.24 7.46 13.08
N LEU A 89 4.37 6.76 14.19
CA LEU A 89 4.96 5.44 14.27
C LEU A 89 3.84 4.40 14.19
N TYR A 90 3.99 3.42 13.29
CA TYR A 90 2.98 2.37 13.06
C TYR A 90 3.40 0.99 13.57
N PHE A 91 4.70 0.74 13.69
CA PHE A 91 5.24 -0.55 14.12
C PHE A 91 6.40 -0.34 15.08
N TYR A 92 6.59 -1.30 15.99
CA TYR A 92 7.78 -1.45 16.81
C TYR A 92 8.33 -2.88 16.63
N PRO A 93 9.64 -3.09 16.78
CA PRO A 93 10.24 -4.41 16.60
C PRO A 93 9.98 -5.30 17.81
N THR A 94 9.76 -6.59 17.56
CA THR A 94 9.67 -7.61 18.61
C THR A 94 11.07 -7.98 19.11
N LEU A 95 11.23 -8.06 20.44
CA LEU A 95 12.49 -8.45 21.08
C LEU A 95 12.39 -9.89 21.58
N SER A 96 13.41 -10.70 21.29
CA SER A 96 13.51 -12.09 21.75
C SER A 96 14.73 -12.25 22.65
N LYS A 97 14.57 -12.93 23.79
CA LYS A 97 15.68 -13.18 24.71
C LYS A 97 16.77 -14.00 24.02
N GLY A 98 18.03 -13.69 24.32
CA GLY A 98 19.20 -14.37 23.77
C GLY A 98 19.52 -14.05 22.31
N HIS A 99 18.77 -13.14 21.67
CA HIS A 99 18.98 -12.75 20.28
C HIS A 99 19.29 -11.25 20.18
N VAL A 100 20.09 -10.88 19.18
CA VAL A 100 20.37 -9.48 18.85
C VAL A 100 19.42 -9.06 17.73
N THR A 101 18.49 -8.15 18.04
CA THR A 101 17.60 -7.55 17.04
C THR A 101 18.19 -6.23 16.55
N SER A 102 18.43 -6.10 15.24
CA SER A 102 18.86 -4.84 14.60
C SER A 102 17.68 -4.11 13.97
N ILE A 103 17.58 -2.79 14.18
CA ILE A 103 16.61 -1.92 13.49
C ILE A 103 17.35 -1.12 12.43
N LEU A 104 16.99 -1.30 11.15
CA LEU A 104 17.57 -0.60 10.02
C LEU A 104 16.53 0.24 9.29
N GLY A 105 16.95 1.38 8.74
CA GLY A 105 16.07 2.31 8.03
C GLY A 105 16.69 3.71 7.91
N GLN A 106 16.13 4.55 7.06
CA GLN A 106 16.59 5.93 6.88
C GLN A 106 16.28 6.80 8.11
N ASN A 107 16.91 7.97 8.22
CA ASN A 107 16.58 8.93 9.29
C ASN A 107 15.12 9.38 9.15
N GLY A 108 14.44 9.62 10.28
CA GLY A 108 13.05 10.04 10.29
C GLY A 108 12.02 8.91 10.11
N THR A 109 12.43 7.64 9.96
CA THR A 109 11.48 6.51 9.85
C THR A 109 10.96 5.97 11.19
N GLY A 110 11.30 6.63 12.31
CA GLY A 110 10.83 6.22 13.65
C GLY A 110 11.71 5.25 14.43
N LYS A 111 12.96 4.99 14.01
CA LYS A 111 13.87 4.07 14.73
C LYS A 111 14.14 4.50 16.18
N THR A 112 14.53 5.76 16.37
CA THR A 112 14.77 6.32 17.72
C THR A 112 13.48 6.38 18.53
N THR A 113 12.35 6.72 17.89
CA THR A 113 11.04 6.69 18.54
C THR A 113 10.67 5.28 19.03
N ALA A 114 10.88 4.24 18.21
CA ALA A 114 10.65 2.86 18.61
C ALA A 114 11.55 2.42 19.77
N LEU A 115 12.83 2.81 19.77
CA LEU A 115 13.75 2.52 20.88
C LEU A 115 13.35 3.24 22.18
N ASN A 116 12.91 4.49 22.10
CA ASN A 116 12.44 5.25 23.26
C ASN A 116 11.16 4.65 23.86
N ILE A 117 10.29 4.09 23.03
CA ILE A 117 9.11 3.38 23.51
C ILE A 117 9.50 2.06 24.18
N LEU A 118 10.36 1.27 23.55
CA LEU A 118 10.85 0.00 24.12
C LEU A 118 11.65 0.19 25.41
N SER A 119 12.33 1.33 25.59
CA SER A 119 13.06 1.66 26.82
C SER A 119 12.20 2.33 27.89
N GLY A 120 10.92 2.61 27.59
CA GLY A 120 9.99 3.26 28.52
C GLY A 120 10.22 4.78 28.70
N LEU A 121 11.12 5.39 27.93
CA LEU A 121 11.32 6.85 27.90
C LEU A 121 10.15 7.59 27.23
N THR A 122 9.40 6.92 26.36
CA THR A 122 8.19 7.44 25.71
C THR A 122 7.06 6.45 25.85
N ILE A 123 5.89 6.91 26.27
CA ILE A 123 4.69 6.07 26.38
C ILE A 123 3.91 6.21 25.06
N PRO A 124 3.58 5.12 24.36
CA PRO A 124 2.80 5.20 23.13
C PRO A 124 1.39 5.73 23.43
N ASN A 125 0.84 6.49 22.49
CA ASN A 125 -0.46 7.14 22.66
C ASN A 125 -1.52 6.63 21.67
N PHE A 126 -1.16 5.65 20.84
CA PHE A 126 -2.07 4.99 19.91
C PHE A 126 -2.86 5.98 19.02
N GLY A 127 -2.21 7.09 18.63
CA GLY A 127 -2.83 8.16 17.84
C GLY A 127 -3.60 9.21 18.64
N LYS A 128 -3.80 9.04 19.95
CA LYS A 128 -4.40 10.04 20.86
C LYS A 128 -3.33 11.02 21.36
N TYR A 129 -2.81 11.85 20.47
CA TYR A 129 -1.69 12.74 20.78
C TYR A 129 -2.01 13.86 21.78
N ASP A 130 -3.29 14.18 21.99
CA ASP A 130 -3.73 15.19 22.97
C ASP A 130 -3.89 14.65 24.40
N GLY A 131 -3.76 13.34 24.60
CA GLY A 131 -3.95 12.67 25.90
C GLY A 131 -2.66 12.09 26.47
N PRO A 132 -2.67 11.68 27.76
CA PRO A 132 -1.58 10.88 28.30
C PRO A 132 -1.48 9.56 27.51
N GLY A 133 -0.25 9.12 27.22
CA GLY A 133 -0.02 7.80 26.62
C GLY A 133 -0.49 6.68 27.55
N ASP A 134 -0.76 5.51 26.99
CA ASP A 134 -1.33 4.38 27.72
C ASP A 134 -0.31 3.22 27.75
N LYS A 135 0.14 2.85 28.95
CA LYS A 135 1.08 1.74 29.14
C LYS A 135 0.39 0.38 29.12
N ASP A 136 -0.89 0.33 29.50
CA ASP A 136 -1.61 -0.94 29.66
C ASP A 136 -1.98 -1.53 28.29
N LEU A 137 -2.02 -0.70 27.25
CA LEU A 137 -2.23 -1.11 25.86
C LEU A 137 -0.97 -1.69 25.17
N VAL A 138 0.18 -1.71 25.84
CA VAL A 138 1.45 -2.20 25.27
C VAL A 138 1.69 -3.70 25.59
N LEU A 139 0.91 -4.27 26.51
CA LEU A 139 1.00 -5.67 26.98
C LEU A 139 -0.01 -6.58 26.27
#